data_AF-A0A9D4V711-F1
#
_entry.id   AF-A0A9D4V711-F1
#
_cell.length_a   1.000
_cell.length_b   1.000
_cell.length_c   1.000
_cell.angle_alpha   90.00
_cell.angle_beta   90.00
_cell.angle_gamma   90.00
#
_symmetry.space_group_name_H-M   'P 1'
#
loop_
_entity.id
_entity.type
_entity.pdbx_description
1 polymer ?
#
loop_
_entity_poly.entity_id
_entity_poly.type
_entity_poly.pdbx_seq_one_letter_code
_entity_poly.pdbx_strand_id
1 'polypeptide(L)'
;MSASLLHRVCTLASLFIVERRQPFPLAIFFLSSRCRRALWVCNVEQRVGDRGSFARASGDYVIVVSHNPDNNTTRIKLPSGAKKIVPSGCRAMIGQVAGGGRTEKPMLKVGNAYHKYKVKRNCWPKVRGVVMNPVEHPHGGGNHQHIGHASTAATAAAKTDKSA
;
A
#
# COMPACT_ATOMS: atom_id res chain seq x y z
N MET A 1 1.65 6.86 15.28
CA MET A 1 3.12 6.89 15.09
C MET A 1 3.40 6.98 13.59
N SER A 2 3.61 8.21 13.08
CA SER A 2 3.86 8.45 11.66
C SER A 2 5.29 8.06 11.33
N ALA A 3 5.48 6.88 10.75
CA ALA A 3 6.78 6.46 10.23
C ALA A 3 7.14 7.38 9.05
N SER A 4 8.14 8.23 9.26
CA SER A 4 8.81 9.02 8.23
C SER A 4 9.32 8.05 7.16
N LEU A 5 8.75 8.16 5.96
CA LEU A 5 9.15 7.42 4.78
C LEU A 5 10.55 7.86 4.37
N LEU A 6 11.58 7.16 4.87
CA LEU A 6 12.94 7.36 4.42
C LEU A 6 13.09 6.77 3.01
N HIS A 7 13.65 7.59 2.13
CA HIS A 7 14.02 7.22 0.78
C HIS A 7 15.42 6.59 0.77
N ARG A 8 15.72 5.73 -0.22
CA ARG A 8 16.94 4.91 -0.29
C ARG A 8 18.27 5.70 -0.23
N VAL A 9 18.23 7.03 -0.35
CA VAL A 9 19.39 7.95 -0.41
C VAL A 9 19.40 8.96 0.75
N CYS A 10 18.45 8.91 1.69
CA CYS A 10 18.31 9.97 2.69
C CYS A 10 19.23 9.72 3.92
N THR A 11 20.52 10.05 3.78
CA THR A 11 21.46 10.17 4.91
C THR A 11 21.17 11.46 5.67
N LEU A 12 20.49 11.34 6.83
CA LEU A 12 20.37 12.22 8.03
C LEU A 12 20.50 13.77 8.00
N ALA A 13 20.77 14.45 6.88
CA ALA A 13 21.14 15.88 6.87
C ALA A 13 20.51 16.68 5.71
N SER A 14 19.26 16.39 5.32
CA SER A 14 18.60 17.15 4.25
C SER A 14 17.39 17.93 4.78
N LEU A 15 17.66 19.20 5.11
CA LEU A 15 16.69 20.23 5.47
C LEU A 15 15.66 20.41 4.32
N PHE A 16 14.42 20.03 4.56
CA PHE A 16 13.30 20.17 3.63
C PHE A 16 12.81 21.63 3.58
N ILE A 17 13.41 22.46 2.73
CA ILE A 17 12.88 23.79 2.39
C ILE A 17 11.97 23.67 1.16
N VAL A 18 10.70 24.07 1.33
CA VAL A 18 9.70 24.18 0.25
C VAL A 18 9.92 25.51 -0.47
N GLU A 19 10.87 25.56 -1.40
CA GLU A 19 11.10 26.74 -2.26
C GLU A 19 10.92 26.37 -3.74
N ARG A 20 10.19 27.23 -4.46
CA ARG A 20 9.69 27.05 -5.84
C ARG A 20 10.76 27.01 -6.95
N ARG A 21 12.06 26.90 -6.65
CA ARG A 21 13.12 26.80 -7.67
C ARG A 21 14.38 26.14 -7.11
N GLN A 22 14.65 24.87 -7.44
CA GLN A 22 16.01 24.31 -7.59
C GLN A 22 15.98 23.03 -8.46
N PRO A 23 17.07 22.67 -9.17
CA PRO A 23 17.20 21.45 -9.95
C PRO A 23 17.88 20.34 -9.12
N PHE A 24 17.07 19.47 -8.49
CA PHE A 24 17.47 18.26 -7.73
C PHE A 24 18.29 18.51 -6.45
N PRO A 25 17.72 18.22 -5.26
CA PRO A 25 17.80 16.85 -4.75
C PRO A 25 16.55 16.41 -3.95
N LEU A 26 16.12 15.14 -4.10
CA LEU A 26 15.16 14.43 -3.22
C LEU A 26 13.86 15.18 -2.83
N ALA A 27 13.48 16.20 -3.60
CA ALA A 27 12.40 17.10 -3.26
C ALA A 27 11.04 16.52 -3.66
N ILE A 28 10.01 16.89 -2.93
CA ILE A 28 8.63 16.61 -3.30
C ILE A 28 8.34 17.34 -4.63
N PHE A 29 8.08 16.61 -5.71
CA PHE A 29 7.83 17.13 -7.05
C PHE A 29 6.35 17.16 -7.39
N PHE A 30 5.95 18.14 -8.22
CA PHE A 30 4.64 18.15 -8.88
C PHE A 30 4.64 17.22 -10.10
N LEU A 31 3.53 16.51 -10.32
CA LEU A 31 3.37 15.58 -11.44
C LEU A 31 3.22 16.24 -12.82
N SER A 32 3.01 17.56 -12.88
CA SER A 32 2.41 18.22 -14.06
C SER A 32 3.27 18.31 -15.31
N SER A 33 4.55 18.65 -15.21
CA SER A 33 5.31 19.04 -16.41
C SER A 33 6.80 18.77 -16.35
N ARG A 34 7.33 18.40 -15.19
CA ARG A 34 8.77 18.14 -15.01
C ARG A 34 9.13 16.65 -14.91
N CYS A 35 8.12 15.79 -14.80
CA CYS A 35 8.32 14.36 -14.68
C CYS A 35 8.45 13.72 -16.07
N ARG A 36 9.54 13.00 -16.33
CA ARG A 36 9.67 12.21 -17.56
C ARG A 36 8.74 10.99 -17.47
N ARG A 37 8.15 10.61 -18.60
CA ARG A 37 7.40 9.34 -18.71
C ARG A 37 8.31 8.17 -18.31
N ALA A 38 7.73 7.14 -17.72
CA ALA A 38 8.40 5.97 -17.15
C ALA A 38 9.27 6.21 -15.91
N LEU A 39 9.18 7.37 -15.26
CA LEU A 39 9.86 7.60 -13.97
C LEU A 39 9.17 6.83 -12.83
N TRP A 40 9.99 6.30 -11.91
CA TRP A 40 9.53 5.73 -10.66
C TRP A 40 9.31 6.83 -9.62
N VAL A 41 8.12 6.84 -9.02
CA VAL A 41 7.72 7.79 -7.99
C VAL A 41 7.05 7.06 -6.82
N CYS A 42 7.15 7.61 -5.62
CA CYS A 42 6.49 7.10 -4.42
C CYS A 42 5.80 8.23 -3.65
N ASN A 43 4.98 7.85 -2.66
CA ASN A 43 4.20 8.78 -1.85
C ASN A 43 3.37 9.78 -2.68
N VAL A 44 2.65 9.27 -3.68
CA VAL A 44 1.85 10.07 -4.61
C VAL A 44 0.53 10.47 -3.97
N GLU A 45 0.13 11.73 -4.12
CA GLU A 45 -1.18 12.23 -3.68
C GLU A 45 -2.35 11.69 -4.54
N GLN A 46 -3.52 11.46 -3.94
CA GLN A 46 -4.74 11.11 -4.68
C GLN A 46 -5.46 12.36 -5.20
N ARG A 47 -5.60 13.36 -4.33
CA ARG A 47 -6.07 14.71 -4.64
C ARG A 47 -5.00 15.70 -4.23
N VAL A 48 -5.04 16.88 -4.85
CA VAL A 48 -4.08 17.95 -4.56
C VAL A 48 -4.20 18.33 -3.08
N GLY A 49 -3.11 18.17 -2.32
CA GLY A 49 -3.08 18.50 -0.89
C GLY A 49 -3.29 17.35 0.08
N ASP A 50 -3.47 16.10 -0.39
CA ASP A 50 -3.68 14.91 0.46
C ASP A 50 -2.41 14.44 1.21
N ARG A 51 -1.25 15.09 1.04
CA ARG A 51 0.03 14.78 1.70
C ARG A 51 0.58 13.35 1.46
N GLY A 52 0.00 12.62 0.51
CA GLY A 52 0.48 11.33 0.00
C GLY A 52 -0.41 10.14 0.40
N SER A 53 -0.92 9.43 -0.61
CA SER A 53 -1.85 8.29 -0.45
C SER A 53 -1.35 6.99 -1.09
N PHE A 54 -0.63 7.05 -2.22
CA PHE A 54 -0.20 5.85 -2.97
C PHE A 54 1.29 5.54 -2.80
N ALA A 55 1.63 4.25 -2.91
CA ALA A 55 3.00 3.71 -2.82
C ALA A 55 3.77 4.24 -1.60
N ARG A 56 3.29 3.80 -0.43
CA ARG A 56 3.87 4.14 0.88
C ARG A 56 4.46 2.92 1.59
N ALA A 57 4.22 1.70 1.13
CA ALA A 57 4.81 0.54 1.76
C ALA A 57 6.27 0.37 1.33
N SER A 58 7.02 -0.38 2.14
CA SER A 58 8.43 -0.69 1.90
C SER A 58 8.63 -1.35 0.53
N GLY A 59 9.41 -0.72 -0.36
CA GLY A 59 9.66 -1.21 -1.71
C GLY A 59 8.60 -0.85 -2.76
N ASP A 60 7.52 -0.16 -2.38
CA ASP A 60 6.51 0.26 -3.34
C ASP A 60 6.99 1.42 -4.22
N TYR A 61 6.51 1.44 -5.45
CA TYR A 61 6.67 2.53 -6.39
C TYR A 61 5.48 2.59 -7.34
N VAL A 62 5.33 3.74 -7.98
CA VAL A 62 4.35 4.06 -9.00
C VAL A 62 5.12 4.46 -10.25
N ILE A 63 4.61 4.09 -11.41
CA ILE A 63 5.19 4.50 -12.69
C ILE A 63 4.30 5.55 -13.33
N VAL A 64 4.89 6.67 -13.74
CA VAL A 64 4.19 7.67 -14.54
C VAL A 64 4.13 7.21 -15.99
N VAL A 65 2.94 7.02 -16.54
CA VAL A 65 2.76 6.49 -17.90
C VAL A 65 2.69 7.62 -18.92
N SER A 66 1.74 8.54 -18.72
CA SER A 66 1.49 9.63 -19.65
C SER A 66 0.94 10.86 -18.92
N HIS A 67 1.19 12.03 -19.50
CA HIS A 67 0.63 13.31 -19.08
C HIS A 67 -0.30 13.80 -20.17
N ASN A 68 -1.48 14.25 -19.76
CA ASN A 68 -2.45 14.90 -20.64
C ASN A 68 -2.47 16.39 -20.28
N PRO A 69 -1.84 17.26 -21.09
CA PRO A 69 -1.75 18.70 -20.79
C PRO A 69 -3.12 19.39 -20.86
N ASP A 70 -4.01 18.97 -21.77
CA ASP A 70 -5.31 19.62 -22.00
C ASP A 70 -6.22 19.55 -20.77
N ASN A 71 -6.25 18.38 -20.12
CA ASN A 71 -7.11 18.11 -18.96
C ASN A 71 -6.36 18.24 -17.63
N ASN A 72 -5.10 18.70 -17.62
CA ASN A 72 -4.25 18.75 -16.43
C ASN A 72 -4.28 17.45 -15.61
N THR A 73 -4.22 16.30 -16.27
CA THR A 73 -4.25 14.98 -15.62
C THR A 73 -3.05 14.15 -16.02
N THR A 74 -2.65 13.28 -15.10
CA THR A 74 -1.53 12.35 -15.28
C THR A 74 -2.01 10.94 -15.01
N ARG A 75 -1.65 10.02 -15.91
CA ARG A 75 -1.96 8.60 -15.77
C ARG A 75 -0.79 7.90 -15.09
N ILE A 76 -1.09 7.26 -13.96
CA ILE A 76 -0.13 6.53 -13.16
C ILE A 76 -0.47 5.03 -13.12
N LYS A 77 0.55 4.18 -13.04
CA LYS A 77 0.42 2.75 -12.78
C LYS A 77 0.75 2.49 -11.31
N LEU A 78 -0.25 2.01 -10.57
CA LEU A 78 -0.14 1.65 -9.16
C LEU A 78 0.67 0.36 -8.97
N PRO A 79 1.22 0.12 -7.75
CA PRO A 79 1.90 -1.14 -7.44
C PRO A 79 0.98 -2.36 -7.55
N SER A 80 -0.35 -2.18 -7.43
CA SER A 80 -1.35 -3.22 -7.70
C SER A 80 -1.50 -3.58 -9.19
N GLY A 81 -0.83 -2.87 -10.09
CA GLY A 81 -0.97 -3.02 -11.55
C GLY A 81 -2.09 -2.18 -12.16
N ALA A 82 -3.02 -1.67 -11.35
CA ALA A 82 -4.11 -0.82 -11.80
C ALA A 82 -3.60 0.53 -12.34
N LYS A 83 -4.22 1.03 -13.41
CA LYS A 83 -3.93 2.34 -13.97
C LYS A 83 -4.94 3.35 -13.41
N LYS A 84 -4.46 4.42 -12.78
CA LYS A 84 -5.29 5.48 -12.19
C LYS A 84 -4.97 6.82 -12.83
N ILE A 85 -5.97 7.67 -12.95
CA ILE A 85 -5.82 9.06 -13.41
C ILE A 85 -5.82 9.95 -12.16
N VAL A 86 -4.84 10.84 -12.07
CA VAL A 86 -4.61 11.74 -10.94
C VAL A 86 -4.40 13.16 -11.50
N PRO A 87 -4.88 14.23 -10.84
CA PRO A 87 -4.61 15.58 -11.31
C PRO A 87 -3.11 15.88 -11.31
N SER A 88 -2.66 16.58 -12.35
CA SER A 88 -1.25 16.94 -12.57
C SER A 88 -0.66 17.83 -11.47
N GLY A 89 -1.51 18.52 -10.71
CA GLY A 89 -1.12 19.31 -9.53
C GLY A 89 -0.78 18.47 -8.29
N CYS A 90 -0.90 17.14 -8.33
CA CYS A 90 -0.53 16.27 -7.22
C CYS A 90 0.99 16.21 -7.02
N ARG A 91 1.38 16.10 -5.75
CA ARG A 91 2.77 15.95 -5.35
C ARG A 91 3.17 14.47 -5.28
N ALA A 92 4.44 14.19 -5.56
CA ALA A 92 5.06 12.87 -5.47
C ALA A 92 6.55 13.00 -5.18
N MET A 93 7.16 11.97 -4.59
CA MET A 93 8.60 11.88 -4.40
C MET A 93 9.21 10.99 -5.49
N ILE A 94 10.37 11.35 -6.03
CA ILE A 94 11.03 10.57 -7.08
C ILE A 94 11.78 9.39 -6.46
N GLY A 95 11.51 8.18 -6.96
CA GLY A 95 12.19 6.93 -6.63
C GLY A 95 11.28 5.91 -5.93
N GLN A 96 11.89 4.98 -5.20
CA GLN A 96 11.21 3.87 -4.50
C GLN A 96 11.38 4.01 -2.99
N VAL A 97 10.35 3.62 -2.24
CA VAL A 97 10.39 3.59 -0.77
C VAL A 97 11.47 2.64 -0.28
N ALA A 98 12.26 3.05 0.72
CA ALA A 98 13.31 2.20 1.29
C ALA A 98 12.73 0.94 1.99
N GLY A 99 13.62 -0.02 2.26
CA GLY A 99 13.25 -1.29 2.90
C GLY A 99 12.59 -2.31 1.96
N GLY A 100 12.81 -2.18 0.64
CA GLY A 100 12.47 -3.21 -0.34
C GLY A 100 13.15 -4.56 -0.03
N GLY A 101 12.54 -5.66 -0.45
CA GLY A 101 13.05 -7.02 -0.20
C GLY A 101 12.78 -7.56 1.22
N ARG A 102 12.00 -6.85 2.05
CA ARG A 102 11.67 -7.30 3.42
C ARG A 102 10.91 -8.63 3.47
N THR A 103 10.21 -9.00 2.41
CA THR A 103 9.42 -10.25 2.35
C THR A 103 10.25 -11.45 1.90
N GLU A 104 11.43 -11.23 1.29
CA GLU A 104 12.30 -12.32 0.79
C GLU A 104 12.80 -13.22 1.93
N LYS A 105 12.97 -12.64 3.13
CA LYS A 105 13.34 -13.41 4.32
C LYS A 105 12.11 -14.13 4.89
N PRO A 106 12.05 -15.47 4.87
CA PRO A 106 10.92 -16.20 5.43
C PRO A 106 10.85 -16.04 6.95
N MET A 107 9.63 -16.05 7.48
CA MET A 107 9.39 -16.06 8.93
C MET A 107 9.53 -17.51 9.43
N LEU A 108 10.74 -17.90 9.83
CA LEU A 108 11.06 -19.27 10.22
C LEU A 108 10.36 -19.72 11.52
N LYS A 109 10.27 -18.82 12.51
CA LYS A 109 9.74 -19.13 13.85
C LYS A 109 8.45 -18.36 14.14
N VAL A 110 7.57 -19.00 14.90
CA VAL A 110 6.31 -18.43 15.40
C VAL A 110 6.56 -17.17 16.24
N GLY A 111 7.61 -17.14 17.06
CA GLY A 111 7.98 -15.95 17.86
C GLY A 111 8.21 -14.70 17.00
N ASN A 112 8.82 -14.84 15.82
CA ASN A 112 9.04 -13.72 14.91
C ASN A 112 7.72 -13.17 14.37
N ALA A 113 6.75 -14.06 14.10
CA ALA A 113 5.40 -13.66 13.70
C ALA A 113 4.67 -12.97 14.87
N TYR A 114 4.75 -13.50 16.09
CA TYR A 114 4.19 -12.87 17.29
C TYR A 114 4.69 -11.43 17.47
N HIS A 115 6.01 -11.21 17.47
CA HIS A 115 6.58 -9.86 17.62
C HIS A 115 6.18 -8.93 16.47
N LYS A 116 6.06 -9.44 15.24
CA LYS A 116 5.61 -8.66 14.07
C LYS A 116 4.17 -8.16 14.21
N TYR A 117 3.26 -8.98 14.74
CA TYR A 117 1.85 -8.61 14.91
C TYR A 117 1.60 -7.81 16.19
N LYS A 118 2.36 -8.07 17.26
CA LYS A 118 2.28 -7.34 18.54
C LYS A 118 2.43 -5.83 18.39
N VAL A 119 3.34 -5.37 17.52
CA VAL A 119 3.58 -3.94 17.27
C VAL A 119 2.50 -3.30 16.38
N LYS A 120 1.69 -4.11 15.69
CA LYS A 120 0.71 -3.62 14.70
C LYS A 120 -0.71 -3.59 15.24
N ARG A 121 -1.29 -4.78 15.47
CA ARG A 121 -2.68 -4.96 15.90
C ARG A 121 -2.90 -6.39 16.38
N ASN A 122 -3.90 -6.60 17.23
CA ASN A 122 -4.30 -7.94 17.67
C ASN A 122 -5.09 -8.68 16.57
N CYS A 123 -4.38 -9.29 15.63
CA CYS A 123 -4.97 -10.08 14.54
C CYS A 123 -4.32 -11.44 14.34
N TRP A 124 -3.47 -11.84 15.28
CA TRP A 124 -2.71 -13.08 15.25
C TRP A 124 -2.54 -13.58 16.69
N PRO A 125 -2.73 -14.87 16.99
CA PRO A 125 -3.05 -15.98 16.08
C PRO A 125 -4.49 -15.95 15.54
N LYS A 126 -4.72 -16.58 14.38
CA LYS A 126 -6.06 -16.73 13.81
C LYS A 126 -6.52 -18.19 13.92
N VAL A 127 -7.66 -18.43 14.56
CA VAL A 127 -8.32 -19.73 14.58
C VAL A 127 -9.09 -19.91 13.27
N ARG A 128 -9.01 -21.10 12.66
CA ARG A 128 -9.74 -21.41 11.42
C ARG A 128 -11.23 -21.58 11.74
N GLY A 129 -12.11 -21.00 10.94
CA GLY A 129 -13.56 -21.06 11.17
C GLY A 129 -14.15 -22.48 11.21
N VAL A 130 -13.55 -23.44 10.50
CA VAL A 130 -13.98 -24.86 10.49
C VAL A 130 -13.76 -25.56 11.84
N VAL A 131 -12.85 -25.04 12.67
CA VAL A 131 -12.57 -25.61 14.00
C VAL A 131 -13.50 -25.02 15.07
N MET A 132 -14.26 -23.98 14.72
CA MET A 132 -15.17 -23.31 15.64
C MET A 132 -16.52 -24.01 15.71
N ASN A 133 -17.29 -23.65 16.74
CA ASN A 133 -18.68 -24.06 16.86
C ASN A 133 -19.54 -23.36 15.79
N PRO A 134 -20.65 -23.99 15.34
CA PRO A 134 -21.55 -23.41 14.33
C PRO A 134 -22.17 -22.06 14.74
N VAL A 135 -22.18 -21.76 16.04
CA VAL A 135 -22.67 -20.48 16.58
C VAL A 135 -21.70 -19.32 16.28
N GLU A 136 -20.40 -19.60 16.23
CA GLU A 136 -19.36 -18.57 16.09
C GLU A 136 -18.98 -18.32 14.62
N HIS A 137 -19.07 -19.36 13.79
CA HIS A 137 -18.62 -19.30 12.40
C HIS A 137 -19.55 -20.11 11.49
N PRO A 138 -19.91 -19.60 10.28
CA PRO A 138 -20.78 -20.32 9.35
C PRO A 138 -20.22 -21.67 8.91
N HIS A 139 -18.89 -21.80 8.83
CA HIS A 139 -18.22 -23.08 8.52
C HIS A 139 -18.01 -24.00 9.74
N GLY A 140 -18.49 -23.63 10.93
CA GLY A 140 -18.24 -24.36 12.17
C GLY A 140 -19.14 -25.58 12.34
N GLY A 141 -18.69 -26.55 13.13
CA GLY A 141 -19.44 -27.77 13.49
C GLY A 141 -19.27 -28.96 12.54
N GLY A 142 -20.09 -29.98 12.76
CA GLY A 142 -20.04 -31.27 12.07
C GLY A 142 -19.09 -32.29 12.70
N ASN A 143 -19.26 -33.57 12.33
CA ASN A 143 -18.43 -34.67 12.84
C ASN A 143 -17.04 -34.70 12.20
N HIS A 144 -16.90 -34.12 11.01
CA HIS A 144 -15.64 -33.99 10.28
C HIS A 144 -15.41 -32.53 9.92
N GLN A 145 -14.15 -32.09 9.94
CA GLN A 145 -13.78 -30.72 9.57
C GLN A 145 -13.91 -30.52 8.06
N HIS A 146 -15.04 -29.96 7.62
CA HIS A 146 -15.31 -29.60 6.23
C HIS A 146 -16.26 -28.40 6.19
N ILE A 147 -16.27 -27.68 5.08
CA ILE A 147 -17.07 -26.44 4.92
C ILE A 147 -18.56 -26.76 4.68
N GLY A 148 -18.86 -27.93 4.09
CA GLY A 148 -20.22 -28.36 3.75
C GLY A 148 -20.84 -27.66 2.55
N HIS A 149 -20.57 -26.37 2.36
CA HIS A 149 -21.05 -25.56 1.23
C HIS A 149 -19.92 -24.88 0.46
N ALA A 150 -20.26 -24.20 -0.64
CA ALA A 150 -19.28 -23.43 -1.41
C ALA A 150 -18.70 -22.28 -0.56
N SER A 151 -17.37 -22.13 -0.60
CA SER A 151 -16.67 -21.06 0.14
C SER A 151 -16.76 -19.69 -0.52
N THR A 152 -17.29 -19.60 -1.74
CA THR A 152 -17.45 -18.35 -2.48
C THR A 152 -18.77 -17.68 -2.11
N ALA A 153 -18.71 -16.62 -1.30
CA ALA A 153 -19.88 -15.82 -0.96
C ALA A 153 -20.12 -14.69 -1.98
N ALA A 154 -21.38 -14.36 -2.23
CA ALA A 154 -21.75 -13.24 -3.09
C ALA A 154 -21.38 -11.89 -2.45
N THR A 155 -20.99 -10.90 -3.26
CA THR A 155 -20.65 -9.55 -2.78
C THR A 155 -21.82 -8.86 -2.07
N ALA A 156 -23.06 -9.24 -2.37
CA ALA A 156 -24.28 -8.71 -1.75
C ALA A 156 -24.74 -9.50 -0.51
N ALA A 157 -24.10 -10.63 -0.16
CA ALA A 157 -24.50 -11.45 0.98
C ALA A 157 -24.46 -10.69 2.31
N ALA A 158 -25.16 -11.18 3.33
CA ALA A 158 -25.13 -10.57 4.66
C ALA A 158 -23.70 -10.61 5.24
N LYS A 159 -23.40 -9.70 6.17
CA LYS A 159 -22.05 -9.63 6.79
C LYS A 159 -21.69 -10.93 7.51
N THR A 160 -22.68 -11.61 8.09
CA THR A 160 -22.58 -12.91 8.77
C THR A 160 -22.11 -14.03 7.84
N ASP A 161 -22.46 -13.93 6.55
CA ASP A 161 -22.17 -14.99 5.59
C ASP A 161 -20.82 -14.77 4.89
N LYS A 162 -20.25 -13.56 5.04
CA LYS A 162 -18.93 -13.18 4.51
C LYS A 162 -17.80 -13.29 5.53
N SER A 163 -18.13 -13.51 6.80
CA SER A 163 -17.14 -13.84 7.83
C SER A 163 -16.68 -15.28 7.63
N ALA A 164 -15.71 -15.45 6.73
CA ALA A 164 -14.93 -16.65 6.49
C ALA A 164 -13.43 -16.38 6.73
#